data_AF-A0A8T4BVR5-F1
#
_entry.id   AF-A0A8T4BVR5-F1
#
_cell.length_a   1.000
_cell.length_b   1.000
_cell.length_c   1.000
_cell.angle_alpha   90.00
_cell.angle_beta   90.00
_cell.angle_gamma   90.00
#
_symmetry.space_group_name_H-M   'P 1'
#
loop_
_entity.id
_entity.type
_entity.pdbx_description
1 polymer ?
#
loop_
_entity_poly.entity_id
_entity_poly.type
_entity_poly.pdbx_seq_one_letter_code
_entity_poly.pdbx_strand_id
1 'polypeptide(L)'
;MVYDFFYQLQNAGVFEFVLPFLLIFTLVFGILEKTNILGTNKKNINAIVALILGLLFITQFEIVQTLNNFLPKISLFMIVAVMFLLIIGFFGAKVHEKASNPVLWFAFIIVLIAVYWALSPSLGLEMPYFLDYYWDEALLIIGLIVFILLVTKGSSGSGDNKIENLFKR
;
A
#
# COMPACT_ATOMS: atom_id res chain seq x y z
N MET A 1 7.21 6.24 32.97
CA MET A 1 6.92 4.81 33.24
C MET A 1 6.68 4.01 31.98
N VAL A 2 5.62 4.27 31.18
CA VAL A 2 5.38 3.47 29.96
C VAL A 2 6.45 3.71 28.87
N TYR A 3 6.80 4.96 28.60
CA TYR A 3 7.85 5.30 27.64
C TYR A 3 9.20 4.65 27.96
N ASP A 4 9.57 4.61 29.23
CA ASP A 4 10.84 4.02 29.69
C ASP A 4 10.89 2.51 29.43
N PHE A 5 9.76 1.81 29.60
CA PHE A 5 9.65 0.39 29.29
C PHE A 5 9.79 0.10 27.79
N PHE A 6 9.12 0.87 26.93
CA PHE A 6 9.27 0.72 25.48
C PHE A 6 10.70 1.00 25.00
N TYR A 7 11.33 2.03 25.57
CA TYR A 7 12.72 2.35 25.27
C TYR A 7 13.68 1.22 25.67
N GLN A 8 13.45 0.57 26.82
CA GLN A 8 14.23 -0.61 27.22
C GLN A 8 14.05 -1.79 26.27
N LEU A 9 12.82 -2.08 25.83
CA LEU A 9 12.56 -3.14 24.84
C LEU A 9 13.22 -2.84 23.49
N GLN A 10 13.19 -1.59 23.06
CA GLN A 10 13.85 -1.16 21.83
C GLN A 10 15.37 -1.34 21.93
N ASN A 11 15.99 -0.87 23.01
CA ASN A 11 17.43 -1.03 23.20
C ASN A 11 17.87 -2.48 23.38
N ALA A 12 16.98 -3.35 23.87
CA ALA A 12 17.20 -4.79 23.94
C ALA A 12 17.05 -5.49 22.57
N GLY A 13 16.74 -4.76 21.50
CA GLY A 13 16.56 -5.29 20.15
C GLY A 13 15.24 -6.05 19.95
N VAL A 14 14.28 -5.95 20.88
CA VAL A 14 13.03 -6.72 20.80
C VAL A 14 12.28 -6.39 19.52
N PHE A 15 12.13 -5.11 19.18
CA PHE A 15 11.44 -4.73 17.94
C PHE A 15 12.24 -5.11 16.69
N GLU A 16 13.56 -5.06 16.76
CA GLU A 16 14.45 -5.31 15.62
C GLU A 16 14.57 -6.79 15.26
N PHE A 17 14.45 -7.70 16.24
CA PHE A 17 14.59 -9.13 16.02
C PHE A 17 13.29 -9.91 16.20
N VAL A 18 12.50 -9.60 17.23
CA VAL A 18 11.29 -10.37 17.54
C VAL A 18 10.18 -10.10 16.53
N LEU A 19 10.02 -8.86 16.04
CA LEU A 19 9.00 -8.59 15.02
C LEU A 19 9.32 -9.30 13.68
N PRO A 20 10.54 -9.23 13.12
CA PRO A 20 10.90 -10.01 11.93
C PRO A 20 10.74 -11.51 12.13
N PHE A 21 11.18 -12.02 13.29
CA PHE A 21 11.03 -13.43 13.64
C PHE A 21 9.56 -13.87 13.59
N LEU A 22 8.67 -13.15 14.28
CA LEU A 22 7.25 -13.47 14.33
C LEU A 22 6.60 -13.43 12.95
N LEU A 23 7.02 -12.49 12.10
CA LEU A 23 6.54 -12.39 10.73
C LEU A 23 6.93 -13.61 9.91
N ILE A 24 8.22 -13.96 9.90
CA ILE A 24 8.73 -15.11 9.15
C ILE A 24 8.13 -16.41 9.68
N PHE A 25 8.08 -16.59 11.00
CA PHE A 25 7.41 -17.71 11.65
C PHE A 25 5.97 -17.86 11.15
N THR A 26 5.19 -16.78 11.21
CA THR A 26 3.76 -16.82 10.85
C THR A 26 3.57 -17.10 9.36
N LEU A 27 4.38 -16.49 8.49
CA LEU A 27 4.34 -16.71 7.04
C LEU A 27 4.68 -18.15 6.68
N VAL A 28 5.80 -18.67 7.19
CA VAL A 28 6.24 -20.04 6.93
C VAL A 28 5.21 -21.03 7.49
N PHE A 29 4.73 -20.82 8.71
CA PHE A 29 3.70 -21.66 9.31
C PHE A 29 2.41 -21.69 8.47
N GLY A 30 1.93 -20.52 8.06
CA GLY A 30 0.74 -20.39 7.21
C GLY A 30 0.92 -21.07 5.86
N ILE A 31 2.09 -20.94 5.23
CA ILE A 31 2.40 -21.62 3.97
C ILE A 31 2.41 -23.15 4.15
N LEU A 32 3.06 -23.67 5.21
CA LEU A 32 3.12 -25.10 5.49
C LEU A 32 1.72 -25.69 5.75
N GLU A 33 0.89 -25.00 6.53
CA GLU A 33 -0.51 -25.41 6.79
C GLU A 33 -1.37 -25.35 5.52
N LYS A 34 -1.22 -24.31 4.70
CA LYS A 34 -2.03 -24.13 3.48
C LYS A 34 -1.66 -25.14 2.40
N THR A 35 -0.38 -25.46 2.26
CA THR A 35 0.15 -26.34 1.22
C THR A 35 0.11 -27.81 1.60
N ASN A 36 0.01 -28.15 2.89
CA ASN A 36 0.07 -29.53 3.40
C ASN A 36 1.33 -30.29 2.96
N ILE A 37 2.46 -29.59 2.74
CA ILE A 37 3.69 -30.18 2.21
C ILE A 37 4.29 -31.26 3.12
N LEU A 38 4.11 -31.14 4.45
CA LEU A 38 4.56 -32.13 5.43
C LEU A 38 3.48 -33.18 5.76
N GLY A 39 2.38 -33.19 5.01
CA GLY A 39 1.22 -34.07 5.22
C GLY A 39 0.04 -33.37 5.92
N THR A 40 -1.11 -34.03 5.90
CA THR A 40 -2.35 -33.53 6.50
C THR A 40 -2.34 -33.70 8.02
N ASN A 41 -2.99 -32.76 8.74
CA ASN A 41 -3.09 -32.74 10.21
C ASN A 41 -1.73 -32.74 10.94
N LYS A 42 -0.68 -32.13 10.34
CA LYS A 42 0.66 -32.02 10.92
C LYS A 42 0.96 -30.65 11.54
N LYS A 43 -0.06 -29.99 12.11
CA LYS A 43 0.04 -28.63 12.68
C LYS A 43 1.21 -28.44 13.65
N ASN A 44 1.44 -29.40 14.54
CA ASN A 44 2.53 -29.32 15.51
C ASN A 44 3.91 -29.33 14.82
N ILE A 45 4.07 -30.17 13.79
CA ILE A 45 5.32 -30.25 13.01
C ILE A 45 5.51 -28.97 12.21
N ASN A 46 4.46 -28.49 11.54
CA ASN A 46 4.48 -27.23 10.80
C ASN A 46 4.88 -26.05 11.68
N ALA A 47 4.37 -25.98 12.92
CA ALA A 47 4.74 -24.95 13.88
C ALA A 47 6.21 -25.04 14.29
N ILE A 48 6.73 -26.25 14.60
CA ILE A 48 8.14 -26.44 14.98
C ILE A 48 9.07 -26.08 13.81
N VAL A 49 8.75 -26.51 12.58
CA VAL A 49 9.56 -26.19 11.40
C VAL A 49 9.57 -24.70 11.14
N ALA A 50 8.41 -24.04 11.18
CA ALA A 50 8.33 -22.58 11.02
C ALA A 50 9.09 -21.84 12.13
N LEU A 51 9.06 -22.35 13.36
CA LEU A 51 9.81 -21.77 14.49
C LEU A 51 11.31 -21.82 14.24
N ILE A 52 11.82 -23.00 13.85
CA ILE A 52 13.23 -23.19 13.54
C ILE A 52 13.65 -22.26 12.39
N LEU A 53 12.87 -22.21 11.31
CA LEU A 53 13.18 -21.36 10.16
C LEU A 53 13.15 -19.86 10.51
N GLY A 54 12.18 -19.43 11.31
CA GLY A 54 12.13 -18.05 11.81
C GLY A 54 13.33 -17.70 12.70
N LEU A 55 13.73 -18.60 13.60
CA LEU A 55 14.90 -18.39 14.48
C LEU A 55 16.21 -18.38 13.67
N LEU A 56 16.34 -19.26 12.67
CA LEU A 56 17.50 -19.25 11.78
C LEU A 56 17.57 -17.97 10.95
N PHE A 57 16.42 -17.46 10.49
CA PHE A 57 16.36 -16.22 9.73
C PHE A 57 16.95 -15.03 10.50
N ILE A 58 16.61 -14.87 11.78
CA ILE A 58 17.11 -13.74 12.57
C ILE A 58 18.61 -13.79 12.89
N THR A 59 19.27 -14.93 12.66
CA THR A 59 20.74 -15.02 12.79
C THR A 59 21.48 -14.21 11.72
N GLN A 60 20.81 -13.89 10.61
CA GLN A 60 21.37 -13.11 9.51
C GLN A 60 21.06 -11.62 9.69
N PHE A 61 21.93 -10.91 10.41
CA PHE A 61 21.74 -9.50 10.76
C PHE A 61 21.50 -8.59 9.54
N GLU A 62 22.22 -8.78 8.44
CA GLU A 62 22.04 -7.98 7.21
C GLU A 62 20.64 -8.14 6.60
N ILE A 63 20.12 -9.37 6.62
CA ILE A 63 18.79 -9.68 6.10
C ILE A 63 17.72 -9.09 7.03
N VAL A 64 17.91 -9.18 8.35
CA VAL A 64 17.02 -8.58 9.35
C VAL A 64 16.97 -7.06 9.17
N GLN A 65 18.11 -6.40 9.01
CA GLN A 65 18.18 -4.95 8.75
C GLN A 65 17.47 -4.58 7.44
N THR A 66 17.71 -5.34 6.37
CA THR A 66 17.02 -5.14 5.10
C THR A 66 15.51 -5.27 5.26
N LEU A 67 15.05 -6.28 6.00
CA LEU A 67 13.63 -6.50 6.27
C LEU A 67 13.04 -5.38 7.14
N ASN A 68 13.74 -4.91 8.17
CA ASN A 68 13.32 -3.78 9.00
C ASN A 68 13.23 -2.47 8.20
N ASN A 69 14.06 -2.32 7.17
CA ASN A 69 13.96 -1.21 6.23
C ASN A 69 12.82 -1.41 5.23
N PHE A 70 12.52 -2.64 4.82
CA PHE A 70 11.55 -2.93 3.77
C PHE A 70 10.10 -3.01 4.27
N LEU A 71 9.87 -3.63 5.44
CA LEU A 71 8.52 -3.87 5.97
C LEU A 71 7.70 -2.62 6.21
N PRO A 72 8.21 -1.56 6.89
CA PRO A 72 7.42 -0.34 7.09
C PRO A 72 6.95 0.26 5.78
N LYS A 73 7.75 0.09 4.72
CA LYS A 73 7.48 0.64 3.38
C LYS A 73 6.41 -0.16 2.65
N ILE A 74 6.43 -1.50 2.76
CA ILE A 74 5.34 -2.34 2.27
C ILE A 74 4.05 -2.10 3.05
N SER A 75 4.13 -1.91 4.37
CA SER A 75 2.96 -1.54 5.17
C SER A 75 2.39 -0.19 4.73
N LEU A 76 3.23 0.82 4.50
CA LEU A 76 2.82 2.11 3.96
C LEU A 76 2.20 1.96 2.57
N PHE A 77 2.82 1.18 1.68
CA PHE A 77 2.26 0.86 0.36
C PHE A 77 0.86 0.25 0.48
N MET A 78 0.68 -0.74 1.35
CA MET A 78 -0.61 -1.38 1.58
C MET A 78 -1.65 -0.40 2.12
N ILE A 79 -1.28 0.49 3.04
CA ILE A 79 -2.16 1.54 3.56
C ILE A 79 -2.58 2.47 2.42
N VAL A 80 -1.64 2.94 1.58
CA VAL A 80 -1.93 3.79 0.42
C VAL A 80 -2.84 3.06 -0.58
N ALA A 81 -2.58 1.79 -0.86
CA ALA A 81 -3.40 0.97 -1.75
C ALA A 81 -4.83 0.79 -1.21
N VAL A 82 -4.98 0.55 0.10
CA VAL A 82 -6.29 0.48 0.76
C VAL A 82 -7.00 1.83 0.70
N MET A 83 -6.31 2.93 1.02
CA MET A 83 -6.88 4.29 0.91
C MET A 83 -7.34 4.58 -0.51
N PHE A 84 -6.60 4.16 -1.52
CA PHE A 84 -7.00 4.28 -2.92
C PHE A 84 -8.26 3.47 -3.25
N LEU A 85 -8.32 2.21 -2.82
CA LEU A 85 -9.52 1.38 -2.98
C LEU A 85 -10.73 1.98 -2.26
N LEU A 86 -10.53 2.58 -1.09
CA LEU A 86 -11.58 3.30 -0.36
C LEU A 86 -12.07 4.52 -1.13
N ILE A 87 -11.19 5.30 -1.77
CA ILE A 87 -11.58 6.41 -2.64
C ILE A 87 -12.43 5.90 -3.80
N ILE A 88 -11.98 4.86 -4.51
CA ILE A 88 -12.76 4.26 -5.62
C ILE A 88 -14.12 3.76 -5.15
N GLY A 89 -14.14 3.05 -4.01
CA GLY A 89 -15.37 2.54 -3.41
C GLY A 89 -16.32 3.64 -2.98
N PHE A 90 -15.80 4.73 -2.40
CA PHE A 90 -16.57 5.88 -1.94
C PHE A 90 -17.22 6.65 -3.08
N PHE A 91 -16.52 6.83 -4.21
CA PHE A 91 -17.07 7.48 -5.39
C PHE A 91 -18.08 6.61 -6.16
N GLY A 92 -18.52 5.47 -5.60
CA GLY A 92 -19.58 4.65 -6.16
C GLY A 92 -19.23 4.07 -7.52
N ALA A 93 -17.94 3.94 -7.82
CA ALA A 93 -17.49 3.26 -9.02
C ALA A 93 -17.94 1.81 -8.94
N LYS A 94 -19.11 1.50 -9.50
CA LYS A 94 -19.41 0.16 -9.97
C LYS A 94 -18.34 -0.11 -11.04
N VAL A 95 -17.24 -0.71 -10.60
CA VAL A 95 -16.07 -1.11 -11.42
C VAL A 95 -16.51 -1.95 -12.63
N HIS A 96 -17.73 -2.47 -12.59
CA HIS A 96 -18.29 -3.40 -13.55
C HIS A 96 -18.67 -2.84 -14.92
N GLU A 97 -18.63 -1.52 -15.21
CA GLU A 97 -19.01 -1.08 -16.57
C GLU A 97 -18.24 0.08 -17.20
N LYS A 98 -17.32 0.77 -16.51
CA LYS A 98 -16.46 1.79 -17.13
C LYS A 98 -15.04 1.79 -16.58
N ALA A 99 -14.32 0.70 -16.84
CA ALA A 99 -12.86 0.69 -16.80
C ALA A 99 -12.21 1.67 -17.82
N SER A 100 -13.01 2.37 -18.64
CA SER A 100 -12.57 3.44 -19.54
C SER A 100 -12.65 4.85 -18.95
N ASN A 101 -13.04 5.03 -17.68
CA ASN A 101 -13.10 6.36 -17.09
C ASN A 101 -11.67 6.90 -16.90
N PRO A 102 -11.24 7.94 -17.64
CA PRO A 102 -9.87 8.43 -17.60
C PRO A 102 -9.45 8.85 -16.19
N VAL A 103 -10.39 9.29 -15.36
CA VAL A 103 -10.15 9.66 -13.95
C VAL A 103 -9.59 8.50 -13.12
N LEU A 104 -10.07 7.26 -13.35
CA LEU A 104 -9.59 6.08 -12.62
C LEU A 104 -8.17 5.69 -13.03
N TRP A 105 -7.87 5.79 -14.33
CA TRP A 105 -6.51 5.56 -14.85
C TRP A 105 -5.52 6.59 -14.35
N PHE A 106 -5.89 7.88 -14.34
CA PHE A 106 -5.06 8.93 -13.77
C PHE A 106 -4.80 8.70 -12.28
N ALA A 107 -5.84 8.39 -11.49
CA ALA A 107 -5.68 8.13 -10.07
C ALA A 107 -4.81 6.89 -9.79
N PHE A 108 -4.92 5.83 -10.61
CA PHE A 108 -4.07 4.65 -10.53
C PHE A 108 -2.60 4.96 -10.83
N ILE A 109 -2.33 5.73 -11.90
CA ILE A 109 -0.98 6.17 -12.27
C ILE A 109 -0.36 7.03 -11.17
N ILE A 110 -1.14 7.93 -10.56
CA ILE A 110 -0.68 8.77 -9.45
C ILE A 110 -0.29 7.91 -8.24
N VAL A 111 -1.08 6.90 -7.90
CA VAL A 111 -0.75 5.97 -6.80
C VAL A 111 0.52 5.20 -7.11
N LEU A 112 0.69 4.69 -8.33
CA LEU A 112 1.93 4.03 -8.73
C LEU A 112 3.15 4.95 -8.64
N ILE A 113 3.01 6.22 -9.04
CA ILE A 113 4.09 7.22 -8.97
C ILE A 113 4.40 7.58 -7.51
N ALA A 114 3.39 7.80 -6.66
CA ALA A 114 3.57 8.10 -5.24
C ALA A 114 4.21 6.95 -4.47
N VAL A 115 3.85 5.72 -4.82
CA VAL A 115 4.46 4.50 -4.27
C VAL A 115 5.90 4.37 -4.73
N TYR A 116 6.15 4.55 -6.03
CA TYR A 116 7.50 4.52 -6.58
C TYR A 116 8.39 5.55 -5.88
N TRP A 117 7.87 6.75 -5.61
CA TRP A 117 8.54 7.79 -4.83
C TRP A 117 8.76 7.42 -3.37
N ALA A 118 7.76 6.90 -2.68
CA ALA A 118 7.92 6.46 -1.29
C ALA A 118 8.97 5.35 -1.14
N LEU A 119 9.17 4.54 -2.19
CA LEU A 119 10.11 3.42 -2.21
C LEU A 119 11.48 3.76 -2.80
N SER A 120 11.63 4.86 -3.56
CA SER A 120 12.89 5.13 -4.28
C SER A 120 14.11 5.34 -3.37
N PRO A 121 14.06 6.07 -2.24
CA PRO A 121 15.24 6.26 -1.37
C PRO A 121 15.71 4.96 -0.73
N SER A 122 14.85 3.95 -0.77
CA SER A 122 14.97 2.71 -0.01
C SER A 122 15.49 1.54 -0.85
N LEU A 123 15.20 1.59 -2.14
CA LEU A 123 15.67 0.62 -3.12
C LEU A 123 17.02 1.06 -3.74
N GLY A 124 17.57 2.20 -3.30
CA GLY A 124 18.74 2.82 -3.92
C GLY A 124 18.47 3.24 -5.37
N LEU A 125 17.19 3.43 -5.73
CA LEU A 125 16.81 3.83 -7.07
C LEU A 125 16.99 5.33 -7.16
N GLU A 126 17.94 5.76 -8.00
CA GLU A 126 18.12 7.17 -8.30
C GLU A 126 16.88 7.70 -9.01
N MET A 127 16.28 8.73 -8.41
CA MET A 127 15.18 9.43 -9.04
C MET A 127 15.70 10.24 -10.23
N PRO A 128 15.02 10.19 -11.39
CA PRO A 128 15.34 11.12 -12.46
C PRO A 128 15.19 12.55 -11.95
N TYR A 129 16.22 13.37 -12.17
CA TYR A 129 16.30 14.74 -11.62
C TYR A 129 15.04 15.57 -11.87
N PHE A 130 14.38 15.40 -13.01
CA PHE A 130 13.14 16.11 -13.32
C PHE A 130 11.97 15.70 -12.40
N LEU A 131 11.84 14.43 -12.02
CA LEU A 131 10.76 13.99 -11.12
C LEU A 131 10.98 14.50 -9.70
N ASP A 132 12.23 14.54 -9.25
CA ASP A 132 12.60 15.05 -7.92
C ASP A 132 12.43 16.57 -7.84
N TYR A 133 12.91 17.29 -8.86
CA TYR A 133 12.85 18.76 -8.92
C TYR A 133 11.42 19.30 -9.04
N TYR A 134 10.57 18.68 -9.87
CA TYR A 134 9.21 19.17 -10.14
C TYR A 134 8.12 18.48 -9.28
N TRP A 135 8.48 17.74 -8.24
CA TRP A 135 7.55 16.89 -7.48
C TRP A 135 6.39 17.69 -6.84
N ASP A 136 6.73 18.78 -6.15
CA ASP A 136 5.76 19.61 -5.44
C ASP A 136 4.81 20.33 -6.41
N GLU A 137 5.34 20.77 -7.56
CA GLU A 137 4.59 21.44 -8.61
C GLU A 137 3.68 20.47 -9.35
N ALA A 138 4.13 19.22 -9.57
CA ALA A 138 3.33 18.16 -10.15
C ALA A 138 2.11 17.84 -9.28
N LEU A 139 2.25 17.76 -7.96
CA LEU A 139 1.12 17.52 -7.03
C LEU A 139 0.07 18.64 -7.10
N LEU A 140 0.50 19.90 -7.19
CA LEU A 140 -0.41 21.04 -7.32
C LEU A 140 -1.17 21.02 -8.65
N ILE A 141 -0.48 20.75 -9.76
CA ILE A 141 -1.09 20.66 -11.09
C ILE A 141 -2.09 19.49 -11.14
N ILE A 142 -1.71 18.34 -10.60
CA ILE A 142 -2.58 17.15 -10.51
C ILE A 142 -3.81 17.45 -9.66
N GLY A 143 -3.64 18.07 -8.49
CA GLY A 143 -4.74 18.49 -7.62
C GLY A 143 -5.70 19.44 -8.33
N LEU A 144 -5.18 20.39 -9.11
CA LEU A 144 -5.96 21.33 -9.91
C LEU A 144 -6.75 20.63 -11.03
N ILE A 145 -6.13 19.68 -11.75
CA ILE A 145 -6.79 18.91 -12.81
C ILE A 145 -7.93 18.07 -12.23
N VAL A 146 -7.70 17.40 -11.10
CA VAL A 146 -8.75 16.63 -10.40
C VAL A 146 -9.88 17.55 -9.94
N PHE A 147 -9.55 18.72 -9.37
CA PHE A 147 -10.53 19.71 -8.98
C PHE A 147 -11.38 20.20 -10.16
N ILE A 148 -10.76 20.54 -11.29
CA ILE A 148 -11.47 20.96 -12.51
C ILE A 148 -12.37 19.84 -13.03
N LEU A 149 -11.91 18.58 -13.05
CA LEU A 149 -12.72 17.43 -13.48
C LEU A 149 -13.91 17.16 -12.56
N LEU A 150 -13.77 17.41 -11.25
CA LEU A 150 -14.87 17.29 -10.29
C LEU A 150 -15.89 18.41 -10.45
N VAL A 151 -15.42 19.65 -10.62
CA VAL A 151 -16.29 20.83 -10.81
C VAL A 151 -17.05 20.75 -12.14
N THR A 152 -16.39 20.34 -13.22
CA THR A 152 -17.02 20.22 -14.55
C THR A 152 -18.04 19.07 -14.62
N LYS A 153 -17.81 17.94 -13.94
CA LYS A 153 -18.82 16.87 -13.82
C LYS A 153 -19.99 17.26 -12.92
N GLY A 154 -19.77 18.06 -11.87
CA GLY A 154 -20.85 18.60 -11.04
C GLY A 154 -21.77 19.60 -11.76
N SER A 155 -21.30 20.22 -12.84
CA SER A 155 -22.03 21.23 -13.62
C SER A 155 -22.90 20.66 -14.76
N SER A 156 -22.72 19.40 -15.16
CA SER A 156 -23.38 18.84 -16.35
C SER A 156 -24.76 18.19 -16.09
N GLY A 157 -25.26 18.21 -14.85
CA GLY A 157 -26.41 17.40 -14.42
C GLY A 157 -27.79 18.07 -14.35
N SER A 158 -27.93 19.39 -14.59
CA SER A 158 -29.21 20.07 -14.28
C SER A 158 -29.70 21.15 -15.25
N GLY A 159 -28.96 21.47 -16.33
CA GLY A 159 -29.30 22.59 -17.23
C GLY A 159 -30.02 22.20 -18.51
N ASP A 160 -29.67 21.07 -19.13
CA ASP A 160 -30.00 20.84 -20.54
C ASP A 160 -31.43 20.30 -20.77
N ASN A 161 -31.94 19.48 -19.85
CA ASN A 161 -33.28 18.87 -19.97
C ASN A 161 -34.45 19.87 -19.80
N LYS A 162 -34.19 21.09 -19.33
CA LYS A 162 -35.25 22.11 -19.14
C LYS A 162 -35.52 22.93 -20.39
N ILE A 163 -34.52 23.14 -21.25
CA ILE A 163 -34.68 23.97 -22.45
C ILE A 163 -35.38 23.18 -23.55
N GLU A 164 -35.07 21.88 -23.69
CA GLU A 164 -35.69 21.03 -24.72
C GLU A 164 -37.21 20.79 -24.48
N ASN A 165 -37.66 20.82 -23.22
CA ASN A 165 -39.07 20.69 -22.86
C ASN A 165 -39.88 21.98 -23.00
N LEU A 166 -39.22 23.15 -23.13
CA LEU A 166 -39.90 24.43 -23.37
C LEU A 166 -40.18 24.67 -24.85
N PHE A 167 -39.44 24.03 -25.76
CA PHE A 167 -39.64 24.12 -27.22
C PHE A 167 -40.53 23.00 -27.79
N LYS A 168 -40.96 22.03 -26.96
CA LYS A 168 -41.86 20.93 -27.36
C LYS A 168 -43.31 21.12 -26.92
N ARG A 169 -43.71 22.32 -26.49
CA ARG A 169 -45.10 22.66 -26.14
C ARG A 169 -45.73 23.61 -27.14
#